data_AF-A0A1B7WQE3-F1
#
_entry.id   AF-A0A1B7WQE3-F1
#
_cell.length_a   1.000
_cell.length_b   1.000
_cell.length_c   1.000
_cell.angle_alpha   90.00
_cell.angle_beta   90.00
_cell.angle_gamma   90.00
#
_symmetry.space_group_name_H-M   'P 1'
#
loop_
_entity.id
_entity.type
_entity.pdbx_description
1 polymer ?
#
loop_
_entity_poly.entity_id
_entity_poly.type
_entity_poly.pdbx_seq_one_letter_code
_entity_poly.pdbx_strand_id
1 'polypeptide(L)'
;MLPSFYQEILEKYLTHRQLITLKMLVWVLQTQKEVRIERLAANLPLPIQENSRRRHIQRFLNSNKLSVVLLWFPIIEVILARLFKPLSQLVIAIDLKPMEG
;
A
#
# COMPACT_ATOMS: atom_id res chain seq x y z
N MET A 1 -5.98 -10.16 5.58
CA MET A 1 -7.05 -9.49 4.81
C MET A 1 -7.12 -8.02 5.21
N LEU A 2 -7.35 -7.10 4.28
CA LEU A 2 -7.51 -5.67 4.60
C LEU A 2 -8.87 -5.46 5.29
N PRO A 3 -8.95 -4.67 6.38
CA PRO A 3 -10.23 -4.26 6.97
C PRO A 3 -11.15 -3.58 5.95
N SER A 4 -12.47 -3.74 6.11
CA SER A 4 -13.49 -3.27 5.15
C SER A 4 -13.39 -1.78 4.84
N PHE A 5 -13.08 -0.94 5.83
CA PHE A 5 -12.98 0.50 5.63
C PHE A 5 -11.84 0.91 4.69
N TYR A 6 -10.75 0.15 4.63
CA TYR A 6 -9.72 0.40 3.62
C TYR A 6 -10.27 0.14 2.23
N GLN A 7 -11.08 -0.90 2.06
CA GLN A 7 -11.65 -1.24 0.77
C GLN A 7 -12.58 -0.14 0.24
N GLU A 8 -13.45 0.42 1.10
CA GLU A 8 -14.33 1.54 0.77
C GLU A 8 -13.57 2.78 0.27
N ILE A 9 -12.39 3.07 0.85
CA ILE A 9 -11.55 4.20 0.43
C ILE A 9 -10.84 3.84 -0.87
N LEU A 10 -10.16 2.70 -0.91
CA LEU A 10 -9.34 2.28 -2.04
C LEU A 10 -10.15 2.16 -3.35
N GLU A 11 -11.40 1.72 -3.27
CA GLU A 11 -12.30 1.61 -4.43
C GLU A 11 -12.66 2.97 -5.06
N LYS A 12 -12.52 4.08 -4.34
CA LYS A 12 -12.70 5.44 -4.88
C LYS A 12 -11.53 5.91 -5.75
N TYR A 13 -10.33 5.36 -5.51
CA TYR A 13 -9.08 5.85 -6.13
C TYR A 13 -8.47 4.85 -7.11
N LEU A 14 -8.70 3.55 -6.89
CA LEU A 14 -8.11 2.46 -7.68
C LEU A 14 -9.18 1.78 -8.53
N THR A 15 -8.82 1.48 -9.77
CA THR A 15 -9.63 0.57 -10.60
C THR A 15 -9.66 -0.83 -10.00
N HIS A 16 -10.65 -1.65 -10.37
CA HIS A 16 -10.76 -3.03 -9.89
C HIS A 16 -9.46 -3.84 -10.08
N ARG A 17 -8.81 -3.70 -11.24
CA ARG A 17 -7.52 -4.36 -11.54
C ARG A 17 -6.39 -3.89 -10.64
N GLN A 18 -6.33 -2.59 -10.35
CA GLN A 18 -5.35 -2.01 -9.43
C GLN A 18 -5.59 -2.46 -8.00
N LEU A 19 -6.85 -2.57 -7.58
CA LEU A 19 -7.23 -3.06 -6.26
C LEU A 19 -6.83 -4.53 -6.08
N ILE A 20 -7.05 -5.38 -7.09
CA ILE A 20 -6.58 -6.78 -7.06
C ILE A 20 -5.05 -6.82 -6.96
N THR A 21 -4.35 -5.99 -7.74
CA THR A 21 -2.88 -5.89 -7.68
C THR A 21 -2.42 -5.50 -6.27
N LEU A 22 -3.05 -4.50 -5.66
CA LEU A 22 -2.75 -4.06 -4.29
C LEU A 22 -3.01 -5.18 -3.28
N LYS A 23 -4.15 -5.87 -3.36
CA LYS A 23 -4.51 -6.96 -2.46
C LYS A 23 -3.49 -8.11 -2.53
N MET A 24 -3.07 -8.48 -3.73
CA MET A 24 -2.00 -9.48 -3.92
C MET A 24 -0.68 -9.01 -3.32
N LEU A 25 -0.28 -7.76 -3.57
CA LEU A 25 0.96 -7.21 -3.03
C LEU A 25 0.97 -7.15 -1.50
N VAL A 26 -0.12 -6.69 -0.89
CA VAL A 26 -0.27 -6.67 0.57
C VAL A 26 -0.17 -8.08 1.14
N TRP A 27 -0.79 -9.06 0.49
CA TRP A 27 -0.69 -10.46 0.91
C TRP A 27 0.74 -11.00 0.81
N VAL A 28 1.46 -10.73 -0.29
CA VAL A 28 2.87 -11.12 -0.43
C VAL A 28 3.73 -10.45 0.64
N LEU A 29 3.52 -9.16 0.91
CA LEU A 29 4.25 -8.41 1.95
C LEU A 29 4.00 -9.01 3.34
N GLN A 30 2.75 -9.35 3.66
CA GLN A 30 2.38 -9.95 4.95
C GLN A 30 3.00 -11.33 5.15
N THR A 31 3.15 -12.10 4.07
CA THR A 31 3.70 -13.47 4.14
C THR A 31 5.22 -13.50 4.13
N GLN A 32 5.86 -12.72 3.25
CA GLN A 32 7.31 -12.74 3.04
C GLN A 32 8.08 -11.83 4.01
N LYS A 33 7.43 -10.77 4.53
CA LYS A 33 8.05 -9.74 5.37
C LYS A 33 9.27 -9.05 4.75
N GLU A 34 9.41 -9.13 3.42
CA GLU A 34 10.50 -8.55 2.66
C GLU A 34 9.94 -7.66 1.54
N VAL A 35 10.50 -6.45 1.42
CA VAL A 35 9.98 -5.41 0.51
C VAL A 35 10.71 -5.33 -0.83
N ARG A 36 11.74 -6.18 -1.03
CA ARG A 36 12.54 -6.20 -2.27
C ARG A 36 11.66 -6.58 -3.47
N ILE A 37 11.70 -5.79 -4.54
CA ILE A 37 10.85 -5.99 -5.72
C ILE A 37 11.07 -7.38 -6.33
N GLU A 38 12.30 -7.89 -6.32
CA GLU A 38 12.62 -9.22 -6.83
C GLU A 38 11.88 -10.31 -6.05
N ARG A 39 11.84 -10.18 -4.73
CA ARG A 39 11.18 -11.13 -3.81
C ARG A 39 9.68 -11.02 -3.89
N LEU A 40 9.15 -9.81 -4.01
CA LEU A 40 7.73 -9.60 -4.26
C LEU A 40 7.33 -10.22 -5.60
N ALA A 41 8.11 -10.01 -6.66
CA ALA A 41 7.83 -10.57 -7.98
C ALA A 41 7.95 -12.10 -8.03
N ALA A 42 8.90 -12.70 -7.30
CA ALA A 42 9.02 -14.15 -7.23
C ALA A 42 7.78 -14.82 -6.61
N ASN A 43 7.16 -14.15 -5.63
CA ASN A 43 6.04 -14.68 -4.83
C ASN A 43 4.66 -14.14 -5.23
N LEU A 44 4.59 -13.23 -6.20
CA LEU A 44 3.32 -12.65 -6.63
C LEU A 44 2.49 -13.71 -7.38
N PRO A 45 1.24 -13.98 -6.96
CA PRO A 45 0.40 -15.05 -7.53
C PRO A 45 -0.21 -14.63 -8.88
N LEU A 46 0.67 -14.44 -9.87
CA LEU A 46 0.34 -14.02 -11.23
C LEU A 46 1.04 -14.98 -12.22
N PRO A 47 0.28 -15.69 -13.08
CA PRO A 47 0.82 -16.72 -13.97
C PRO A 47 1.47 -16.10 -15.22
N ILE A 48 2.49 -15.28 -15.02
CA ILE A 48 3.30 -14.64 -16.06
C ILE A 48 4.78 -14.76 -15.71
N GLN A 49 5.68 -14.46 -16.64
CA GLN A 49 7.12 -14.50 -16.37
C GLN A 49 7.50 -13.56 -15.22
N GLU A 50 8.49 -13.96 -14.40
CA GLU A 50 8.93 -13.18 -13.24
C GLU A 50 9.38 -11.76 -13.62
N ASN A 51 10.13 -11.61 -14.72
CA ASN A 51 10.55 -10.31 -15.23
C ASN A 51 9.34 -9.41 -15.58
N SER A 52 8.27 -9.99 -16.08
CA SER A 52 7.01 -9.28 -16.34
C SER A 52 6.29 -8.93 -15.04
N ARG A 53 6.33 -9.78 -14.01
CA ARG A 53 5.84 -9.44 -12.66
C ARG A 53 6.62 -8.28 -12.06
N ARG A 54 7.96 -8.28 -12.13
CA ARG A 54 8.82 -7.18 -11.66
C ARG A 54 8.41 -5.86 -12.32
N ARG A 55 8.31 -5.83 -13.65
CA ARG A 55 7.85 -4.64 -14.39
C ARG A 55 6.44 -4.23 -13.99
N HIS A 56 5.53 -5.18 -13.80
CA HIS A 56 4.16 -4.90 -13.36
C HIS A 56 4.12 -4.23 -11.98
N ILE A 57 4.86 -4.77 -11.00
CA ILE A 57 4.99 -4.20 -9.66
C ILE A 57 5.59 -2.79 -9.73
N GLN A 58 6.70 -2.62 -10.46
CA GLN A 58 7.34 -1.30 -10.62
C GLN A 58 6.37 -0.26 -11.22
N ARG A 59 5.66 -0.61 -12.30
CA ARG A 59 4.68 0.29 -12.93
C ARG A 59 3.51 0.60 -12.00
N PHE A 60 3.07 -0.37 -11.20
CA PHE A 60 2.01 -0.16 -10.24
C PHE A 60 2.45 0.78 -9.11
N LEU A 61 3.62 0.53 -8.50
CA LEU A 61 4.17 1.34 -7.41
C LEU A 61 4.51 2.78 -7.85
N ASN A 62 4.95 2.96 -9.09
CA ASN A 62 5.23 4.28 -9.67
C ASN A 62 3.97 5.00 -10.19
N SER A 63 2.78 4.44 -10.01
CA SER A 63 1.56 5.06 -10.49
C SER A 63 1.17 6.27 -9.63
N ASN A 64 0.80 7.38 -10.27
CA ASN A 64 0.24 8.56 -9.60
C ASN A 64 -1.02 8.24 -8.75
N LYS A 65 -1.68 7.09 -9.00
CA LYS A 65 -2.80 6.62 -8.19
C LYS A 65 -2.41 6.23 -6.77
N LEU A 66 -1.14 5.94 -6.51
CA LEU A 66 -0.59 5.65 -5.17
C LEU A 66 0.09 6.87 -4.54
N SER A 67 -0.13 8.07 -5.09
CA SER A 67 0.42 9.32 -4.57
C SER A 67 0.08 9.51 -3.08
N VAL A 68 1.06 10.01 -2.32
CA VAL A 68 0.91 10.35 -0.89
C VAL A 68 -0.30 11.26 -0.68
N VAL A 69 -0.40 12.32 -1.47
CA VAL A 69 -1.48 13.30 -1.33
C VAL A 69 -2.82 12.73 -1.78
N LEU A 70 -2.85 11.97 -2.86
CA LEU A 70 -4.12 11.52 -3.46
C LEU A 70 -4.72 10.30 -2.77
N LEU A 71 -3.89 9.41 -2.23
CA LEU A 71 -4.34 8.15 -1.65
C LEU A 71 -4.06 8.07 -0.15
N TRP A 72 -2.83 8.36 0.27
CA TRP A 72 -2.41 8.12 1.65
C TRP A 72 -3.04 9.11 2.64
N PHE A 73 -3.16 10.38 2.27
CA PHE A 73 -3.82 11.38 3.14
C PHE A 73 -5.29 11.04 3.42
N PRO A 74 -6.15 10.75 2.42
CA PRO A 74 -7.52 10.30 2.69
C PRO A 74 -7.60 9.04 3.57
N ILE A 75 -6.68 8.09 3.39
CA ILE A 75 -6.63 6.89 4.24
C ILE A 75 -6.30 7.26 5.69
N ILE A 76 -5.28 8.08 5.91
CA ILE A 76 -4.86 8.54 7.24
C ILE A 76 -6.00 9.32 7.91
N GLU A 77 -6.67 10.22 7.18
CA GLU A 77 -7.79 11.01 7.71
C GLU A 77 -8.91 10.11 8.24
N VAL A 78 -9.30 9.08 7.48
CA VAL A 78 -10.33 8.13 7.93
C VAL A 78 -9.84 7.28 9.10
N ILE A 79 -8.56 6.86 9.12
CA ILE A 79 -7.99 6.16 10.27
C ILE A 79 -8.07 7.03 11.52
N LEU A 80 -7.66 8.30 11.42
CA LEU A 80 -7.67 9.22 12.55
C LEU A 80 -9.08 9.46 13.07
N ALA A 81 -10.04 9.71 12.18
CA ALA A 81 -11.44 9.93 12.56
C ALA A 81 -12.10 8.69 13.18
N ARG A 82 -11.65 7.48 12.83
CA ARG A 82 -12.18 6.22 13.39
C ARG A 82 -11.54 5.83 14.71
N LEU A 83 -10.23 6.07 14.86
CA LEU A 83 -9.47 5.60 16.02
C LEU A 83 -9.42 6.63 17.15
N PHE A 84 -9.60 7.92 16.85
CA PHE A 84 -9.47 9.00 17.83
C PHE A 84 -10.75 9.83 17.89
N LYS A 85 -11.06 10.32 19.09
CA LYS A 85 -12.17 11.24 19.29
C LYS A 85 -11.77 12.63 18.78
N PRO A 86 -12.70 13.39 18.17
CA PRO A 86 -12.46 14.80 17.91
C PRO A 86 -11.99 15.52 19.17
N LEU A 87 -11.03 16.43 19.03
CA LEU A 87 -10.46 17.23 20.12
C LEU A 87 -9.66 16.43 21.18
N SER A 88 -9.44 15.12 20.98
CA SER A 88 -8.53 14.36 21.83
C SER A 88 -7.07 14.60 21.46
N GLN A 89 -6.18 14.59 22.46
CA GLN A 89 -4.75 14.74 22.23
C GLN A 89 -4.21 13.51 21.48
N LEU A 90 -3.60 13.76 20.32
CA LEU A 90 -2.92 12.76 19.52
C LEU A 90 -1.42 12.98 19.59
N VAL A 91 -0.68 11.96 20.06
CA VAL A 91 0.79 11.95 20.05
C VAL A 91 1.25 11.08 18.89
N ILE A 92 1.93 11.67 17.91
CA ILE A 92 2.51 10.95 16.77
C ILE A 92 4.02 10.95 16.94
N ALA A 93 4.61 9.77 17.09
CA ALA A 93 6.06 9.60 17.02
C ALA A 93 6.47 9.50 15.54
N ILE A 94 7.29 10.44 15.09
CA ILE A 94 7.88 10.42 13.75
C ILE A 94 9.38 10.22 13.93
N ASP A 95 9.88 9.09 13.43
CA ASP A 95 11.31 8.81 13.40
C ASP A 95 11.83 9.02 11.98
N LEU A 96 12.90 9.81 11.87
CA LEU A 96 13.58 10.08 10.61
C LEU A 96 14.90 9.30 10.63
N LYS A 97 14.99 8.24 9.83
CA LYS A 97 16.26 7.54 9.67
C LYS A 97 17.26 8.46 8.95
N PRO A 98 18.41 8.80 9.55
CA PRO A 98 19.44 9.56 8.85
C PRO A 98 19.95 8.75 7.65
N MET A 99 20.19 9.45 6.53
CA MET A 99 20.81 8.85 5.35
C MET A 99 22.25 8.47 5.71
N GLU A 100 22.52 7.18 5.90
CA GLU A 100 23.91 6.69 5.91
C GLU A 100 24.41 6.67 4.47
N GLY A 101 25.47 7.44 4.20
CA GLY A 101 26.09 7.64 2.89
C GLY A 101 27.01 6.50 2.47
#